data_AF-A0A4P0YI91-F1
#
_entry.id   AF-A0A4P0YI91-F1
#
_cell.length_a   1.000
_cell.length_b   1.000
_cell.length_c   1.000
_cell.angle_alpha   90.00
_cell.angle_beta   90.00
_cell.angle_gamma   90.00
#
_symmetry.space_group_name_H-M   'P 1'
#
loop_
_entity.id
_entity.type
_entity.pdbx_description
1 polymer ?
#
loop_
_entity_poly.entity_id
_entity_poly.type
_entity_poly.pdbx_seq_one_letter_code
_entity_poly.pdbx_strand_id
1 'polypeptide(L)'
;MISGYLFFGERSAQPRHFWRIGLCIAFYSALSLLYITLFTHINVELSLKNLLQKPVFYHLWFFFAIAVIYLLSPLIQVKSTSSTMLLALMAILGILANPNMVSVKAAGIEWLPVNLYINGDTFYYVLYGVLGRAIGTLDTDKKWLTPLCAALFIAAVWVISRGTLHELRWRGDFGDTWYLYCGPAVFVCAVTLLTLAKNWLNARPLPGIACIARHSLGIYGFHALIVHALRASHLELSRWPLLDIVWIFSAALLGSLLLSGLVQRIDSRRLVS
;
A
#
# COMPACT_ATOMS: atom_id res chain seq x y z
N MET A 1 1.80 -6.55 -2.53
CA MET A 1 2.43 -7.87 -2.29
C MET A 1 1.46 -8.90 -1.74
N ILE A 2 0.84 -8.68 -0.57
CA ILE A 2 -0.09 -9.66 0.05
C ILE A 2 -1.22 -10.08 -0.90
N SER A 3 -1.87 -9.13 -1.59
CA SER A 3 -2.93 -9.47 -2.55
C SER A 3 -2.42 -10.39 -3.67
N GLY A 4 -1.22 -10.15 -4.20
CA GLY A 4 -0.63 -11.03 -5.22
C GLY A 4 -0.30 -12.43 -4.67
N TYR A 5 0.15 -12.54 -3.42
CA TYR A 5 0.33 -13.85 -2.77
C TYR A 5 -0.96 -14.68 -2.77
N LEU A 6 -2.10 -14.02 -2.54
CA LEU A 6 -3.41 -14.66 -2.51
C LEU A 6 -3.98 -14.98 -3.90
N PHE A 7 -3.72 -14.14 -4.91
CA PHE A 7 -4.42 -14.20 -6.21
C PHE A 7 -3.57 -14.65 -7.40
N PHE A 8 -2.24 -14.55 -7.37
CA PHE A 8 -1.36 -14.98 -8.49
C PHE A 8 -0.86 -16.43 -8.35
N GLY A 9 -1.64 -17.25 -7.66
CA GLY A 9 -1.36 -18.67 -7.45
C GLY A 9 -2.48 -19.55 -8.02
N GLU A 10 -2.72 -20.70 -7.38
CA GLU A 10 -3.80 -21.62 -7.76
C GLU A 10 -5.19 -21.01 -7.55
N ARG A 11 -5.31 -20.11 -6.58
CA ARG A 11 -6.52 -19.34 -6.34
C ARG A 11 -6.42 -18.05 -7.14
N SER A 12 -7.18 -17.95 -8.23
CA SER A 12 -7.31 -16.74 -9.03
C SER A 12 -8.52 -15.90 -8.61
N ALA A 13 -8.61 -14.65 -9.06
CA ALA A 13 -9.81 -13.86 -8.85
C ALA A 13 -11.00 -14.46 -9.61
N GLN A 14 -12.16 -14.47 -8.95
CA GLN A 14 -13.42 -14.98 -9.50
C GLN A 14 -14.36 -13.81 -9.81
N PRO A 15 -15.40 -13.98 -10.66
CA PRO A 15 -16.35 -12.92 -11.00
C PRO A 15 -16.96 -12.20 -9.79
N ARG A 16 -17.27 -12.93 -8.71
CA ARG A 16 -17.77 -12.36 -7.44
C ARG A 16 -16.83 -11.32 -6.83
N HIS A 17 -15.52 -11.47 -7.02
CA HIS A 17 -14.52 -10.55 -6.49
C HIS A 17 -14.55 -9.22 -7.24
N PHE A 18 -14.76 -9.23 -8.56
CA PHE A 18 -14.94 -8.01 -9.34
C PHE A 18 -16.22 -7.28 -8.94
N TRP A 19 -17.30 -8.02 -8.73
CA TRP A 19 -18.55 -7.42 -8.26
C TRP A 19 -18.38 -6.77 -6.89
N ARG A 20 -17.68 -7.43 -5.96
CA ARG A 20 -17.33 -6.86 -4.66
C ARG A 20 -16.50 -5.58 -4.81
N ILE A 21 -15.46 -5.58 -5.64
CA ILE A 21 -14.63 -4.37 -5.88
C ILE A 21 -15.49 -3.23 -6.42
N GLY A 22 -16.32 -3.48 -7.43
CA GLY A 22 -17.21 -2.48 -8.01
C GLY A 22 -18.15 -1.87 -6.98
N LEU A 23 -18.78 -2.71 -6.14
CA LEU A 23 -19.65 -2.27 -5.06
C LEU A 23 -18.88 -1.48 -3.99
N CYS A 24 -17.65 -1.89 -3.65
CA CYS A 24 -16.80 -1.15 -2.70
C CYS A 24 -16.42 0.23 -3.26
N ILE A 25 -16.00 0.30 -4.53
CA ILE A 25 -15.69 1.56 -5.20
C ILE A 25 -16.90 2.47 -5.15
N ALA A 26 -18.08 1.97 -5.55
CA ALA A 26 -19.31 2.76 -5.55
C ALA A 26 -19.66 3.26 -4.13
N PHE A 27 -19.68 2.36 -3.15
CA PHE A 27 -20.05 2.68 -1.77
C PHE A 27 -19.09 3.69 -1.13
N TYR A 28 -17.78 3.43 -1.16
CA TYR A 28 -16.81 4.32 -0.54
C TYR A 28 -16.61 5.62 -1.31
N SER A 29 -16.82 5.64 -2.62
CA SER A 29 -16.86 6.88 -3.40
C SER A 29 -18.08 7.72 -3.07
N ALA A 30 -19.27 7.10 -2.94
CA ALA A 30 -20.49 7.81 -2.54
C ALA A 30 -20.37 8.38 -1.12
N LEU A 31 -19.84 7.59 -0.18
CA LEU A 31 -19.56 8.03 1.18
C LEU A 31 -18.56 9.20 1.20
N SER A 32 -17.48 9.08 0.43
CA SER A 32 -16.47 10.14 0.30
C SER A 32 -17.05 11.39 -0.32
N LEU A 33 -17.88 11.26 -1.36
CA LEU A 33 -18.56 12.38 -2.00
C LEU A 33 -19.51 13.09 -1.03
N LEU A 34 -20.29 12.32 -0.26
CA LEU A 34 -21.17 12.85 0.76
C LEU A 34 -20.38 13.63 1.82
N TYR A 35 -19.29 13.04 2.33
CA TYR A 35 -18.42 13.70 3.29
C TYR A 35 -17.84 15.01 2.73
N ILE A 36 -17.28 14.97 1.53
CA ILE A 36 -16.70 16.13 0.86
C ILE A 36 -17.76 17.22 0.64
N THR A 37 -18.96 16.86 0.21
CA THR A 37 -20.06 17.80 -0.04
C THR A 37 -20.51 18.50 1.25
N LEU A 38 -20.52 17.79 2.37
CA LEU A 38 -21.00 18.33 3.64
C LEU A 38 -19.93 19.10 4.40
N PHE A 39 -18.65 18.74 4.25
CA PHE A 39 -17.57 19.22 5.13
C PHE A 39 -16.43 19.92 4.41
N THR A 40 -16.49 20.08 3.08
CA THR A 40 -15.43 20.75 2.30
C THR A 40 -16.02 21.64 1.20
N HIS A 41 -15.19 22.51 0.62
CA HIS A 41 -15.57 23.39 -0.51
C HIS A 41 -15.24 22.81 -1.89
N ILE A 42 -15.06 21.49 -2.00
CA ILE A 42 -14.67 20.84 -3.27
C ILE A 42 -15.87 20.80 -4.24
N ASN A 43 -15.60 21.06 -5.52
CA ASN A 43 -16.61 21.04 -6.58
C ASN A 43 -17.11 19.60 -6.86
N VAL A 44 -18.35 19.33 -6.47
CA VAL A 44 -19.05 18.04 -6.64
C VAL A 44 -19.19 17.66 -8.11
N GLU A 45 -19.52 18.62 -8.99
CA GLU A 45 -19.71 18.37 -10.42
C GLU A 45 -18.42 17.87 -11.07
N LEU A 46 -17.28 18.50 -10.73
CA LEU A 46 -15.97 18.09 -11.25
C LEU A 46 -15.56 16.70 -10.73
N SER A 47 -15.89 16.38 -9.48
CA SER A 47 -15.66 15.05 -8.90
C SER A 47 -16.48 13.97 -9.60
N LEU A 48 -17.73 14.26 -9.97
CA LEU A 48 -18.58 13.35 -10.72
C LEU A 48 -18.12 13.16 -12.17
N LYS A 49 -17.76 14.25 -12.87
CA LYS A 49 -17.25 14.18 -14.26
C LYS A 49 -16.02 13.30 -14.39
N ASN A 50 -15.16 13.30 -13.37
CA ASN A 50 -13.89 12.57 -13.38
C ASN A 50 -13.92 11.27 -12.57
N LEU A 51 -15.09 10.77 -12.14
CA LEU A 51 -15.23 9.64 -11.23
C LEU A 51 -14.47 8.38 -11.68
N LEU A 52 -14.40 8.15 -12.99
CA LEU A 52 -13.69 7.01 -13.59
C LEU A 52 -12.21 7.28 -13.86
N GLN A 53 -11.79 8.55 -13.89
CA GLN A 53 -10.42 8.97 -14.20
C GLN A 53 -9.59 9.16 -12.94
N LYS A 54 -10.22 9.65 -11.86
CA LYS A 54 -9.57 9.87 -10.56
C LYS A 54 -10.52 9.51 -9.42
N PRO A 55 -10.01 8.98 -8.31
CA PRO A 55 -10.84 8.69 -7.16
C PRO A 55 -11.44 9.98 -6.59
N VAL A 56 -12.68 9.92 -6.10
CA VAL A 56 -13.37 11.05 -5.43
C VAL A 56 -12.56 11.57 -4.25
N PHE A 57 -11.92 10.65 -3.54
CA PHE A 57 -10.98 10.94 -2.46
C PHE A 57 -9.68 10.22 -2.75
N TYR A 58 -8.55 10.94 -2.75
CA TYR A 58 -7.26 10.41 -3.23
C TYR A 58 -6.92 9.04 -2.61
N HIS A 59 -7.29 8.84 -1.35
CA HIS A 59 -6.98 7.63 -0.60
C HIS A 59 -7.66 6.37 -1.14
N LEU A 60 -8.71 6.48 -1.96
CA LEU A 60 -9.41 5.35 -2.59
C LEU A 60 -8.66 4.74 -3.80
N TRP A 61 -7.49 5.29 -4.16
CA TRP A 61 -6.68 4.83 -5.30
C TRP A 61 -6.37 3.32 -5.26
N PHE A 62 -6.21 2.73 -4.08
CA PHE A 62 -5.87 1.31 -3.96
C PHE A 62 -7.02 0.40 -4.43
N PHE A 63 -8.29 0.84 -4.41
CA PHE A 63 -9.37 0.07 -5.06
C PHE A 63 -9.20 -0.03 -6.58
N PHE A 64 -8.62 0.98 -7.22
CA PHE A 64 -8.30 0.94 -8.64
C PHE A 64 -7.11 0.02 -8.89
N ALA A 65 -6.06 0.14 -8.07
CA ALA A 65 -4.89 -0.73 -8.17
C ALA A 65 -5.24 -2.21 -7.97
N ILE A 66 -6.07 -2.55 -6.97
CA ILE A 66 -6.47 -3.93 -6.71
C ILE A 66 -7.37 -4.49 -7.82
N ALA A 67 -8.17 -3.65 -8.49
CA ALA A 67 -8.94 -4.06 -9.66
C ALA A 67 -8.03 -4.57 -10.78
N VAL A 68 -6.91 -3.88 -11.06
CA VAL A 68 -5.90 -4.32 -12.03
C VAL A 68 -5.27 -5.64 -11.60
N ILE A 69 -4.88 -5.79 -10.33
CA ILE A 69 -4.34 -7.05 -9.81
C ILE A 69 -5.33 -8.19 -10.00
N TYR A 70 -6.62 -7.98 -9.74
CA TYR A 70 -7.62 -9.03 -9.89
C TYR A 70 -7.85 -9.36 -11.36
N LEU A 71 -7.90 -8.35 -12.23
CA LEU A 71 -8.04 -8.52 -13.68
C LEU A 71 -6.91 -9.36 -14.26
N LEU A 72 -5.67 -9.12 -13.84
CA LEU A 72 -4.51 -9.85 -14.33
C LEU A 72 -4.32 -11.22 -13.66
N SER A 73 -4.97 -11.47 -12.53
CA SER A 73 -4.76 -12.71 -11.76
C SER A 73 -5.06 -14.02 -12.50
N PRO A 74 -6.05 -14.13 -13.42
CA PRO A 74 -6.24 -15.34 -14.21
C PRO A 74 -5.19 -15.52 -15.30
N LEU A 75 -4.51 -14.44 -15.69
CA LEU A 75 -3.51 -14.41 -16.76
C LEU A 75 -2.08 -14.66 -16.24
N ILE A 76 -1.85 -14.40 -14.95
CA ILE A 76 -0.54 -14.45 -14.33
C ILE A 76 -0.51 -15.58 -13.29
N GLN A 77 0.25 -16.62 -13.61
CA GLN A 77 0.64 -17.66 -12.66
C GLN A 77 2.14 -17.57 -12.39
N VAL A 78 2.50 -17.31 -11.14
CA VAL A 78 3.92 -17.19 -10.75
C VAL A 78 4.53 -18.59 -10.56
N LYS A 79 5.54 -18.90 -11.37
CA LYS A 79 6.31 -20.15 -11.26
C LYS A 79 7.24 -20.12 -10.06
N SER A 80 7.58 -21.28 -9.52
CA SER A 80 8.63 -21.40 -8.51
C SER A 80 9.98 -21.00 -9.10
N THR A 81 10.63 -19.99 -8.53
CA THR A 81 11.96 -19.53 -8.93
C THR A 81 12.98 -19.80 -7.83
N SER A 82 14.24 -20.02 -8.18
CA SER A 82 15.32 -20.14 -7.19
C SER A 82 15.48 -18.84 -6.40
N SER A 83 15.93 -18.94 -5.14
CA SER A 83 16.14 -17.75 -4.28
C SER A 83 17.13 -16.76 -4.91
N THR A 84 18.17 -17.25 -5.58
CA THR A 84 19.20 -16.43 -6.23
C THR A 84 18.61 -15.65 -7.40
N MET A 85 17.81 -16.30 -8.24
CA MET A 85 17.14 -15.63 -9.36
C MET A 85 16.16 -14.57 -8.84
N LEU A 86 15.38 -14.89 -7.80
CA LEU A 86 14.45 -13.94 -7.20
C LEU A 86 15.20 -12.72 -6.64
N LEU A 87 16.33 -12.93 -5.95
CA LEU A 87 17.17 -11.85 -5.43
C LEU A 87 17.72 -10.97 -6.56
N ALA A 88 18.19 -11.57 -7.65
CA ALA A 88 18.67 -10.84 -8.82
C ALA A 88 17.55 -9.99 -9.45
N LEU A 89 16.35 -10.56 -9.62
CA LEU A 89 15.19 -9.83 -10.15
C LEU A 89 14.78 -8.68 -9.24
N MET A 90 14.80 -8.87 -7.92
CA MET A 90 14.49 -7.80 -6.97
C MET A 90 15.54 -6.68 -7.02
N ALA A 91 16.82 -7.02 -7.11
CA ALA A 91 17.89 -6.02 -7.24
C ALA A 91 17.78 -5.24 -8.57
N ILE A 92 17.53 -5.92 -9.68
CA ILE A 92 17.42 -5.29 -11.00
C ILE A 92 16.16 -4.42 -11.05
N LEU A 93 14.97 -4.99 -10.84
CA LEU A 93 13.70 -4.29 -11.09
C LEU A 93 13.30 -3.33 -9.96
N GLY A 94 13.65 -3.69 -8.71
CA GLY A 94 13.29 -2.90 -7.53
C GLY A 94 14.26 -1.76 -7.23
N ILE A 95 15.51 -1.85 -7.70
CA ILE A 95 16.58 -0.89 -7.39
C ILE A 95 17.22 -0.36 -8.68
N LEU A 96 17.99 -1.19 -9.40
CA LEU A 96 18.87 -0.70 -10.47
C LEU A 96 18.11 -0.08 -11.65
N ALA A 97 17.01 -0.69 -12.06
CA ALA A 97 16.17 -0.26 -13.17
C ALA A 97 14.88 0.41 -12.69
N ASN A 98 14.83 0.86 -11.43
CA ASN A 98 13.64 1.49 -10.88
C ASN A 98 13.55 2.96 -11.32
N PRO A 99 12.57 3.37 -12.13
CA PRO A 99 12.46 4.74 -12.61
C PRO A 99 12.19 5.75 -11.47
N ASN A 100 11.78 5.28 -10.30
CA ASN A 100 11.60 6.09 -9.09
C ASN A 100 12.88 6.24 -8.25
N MET A 101 14.01 5.70 -8.73
CA MET A 101 15.31 5.90 -8.10
C MET A 101 15.82 7.32 -8.36
N VAL A 102 16.43 7.94 -7.35
CA VAL A 102 17.15 9.21 -7.52
C VAL A 102 18.28 9.00 -8.53
N SER A 103 18.31 9.85 -9.56
CA SER A 103 19.29 9.78 -10.64
C SER A 103 20.72 9.90 -10.12
N VAL A 104 21.57 8.94 -10.48
CA VAL A 104 23.00 8.94 -10.16
C VAL A 104 23.79 9.31 -11.41
N LYS A 105 24.31 10.53 -11.42
CA LYS A 105 25.08 11.09 -12.54
C LYS A 105 26.55 11.20 -12.17
N ALA A 106 27.43 10.69 -13.01
CA ALA A 106 28.88 10.81 -12.86
C ALA A 106 29.54 10.98 -14.24
N ALA A 107 30.49 11.92 -14.34
CA ALA A 107 31.18 12.27 -15.59
C ALA A 107 30.24 12.65 -16.76
N GLY A 108 29.12 13.32 -16.46
CA GLY A 108 28.11 13.70 -17.46
C GLY A 108 27.23 12.54 -17.95
N ILE A 109 27.42 11.33 -17.44
CA ILE A 109 26.64 10.13 -17.77
C ILE A 109 25.67 9.83 -16.63
N GLU A 110 24.42 9.51 -16.97
CA GLU A 110 23.43 9.00 -16.03
C GLU A 110 23.54 7.47 -15.91
N TRP A 111 24.07 7.02 -14.78
CA TRP A 111 24.36 5.61 -14.53
C TRP A 111 23.16 4.83 -14.00
N LEU A 112 22.37 5.48 -13.15
CA LEU A 112 21.16 4.91 -12.56
C LEU A 112 20.03 5.95 -12.58
N PRO A 113 18.77 5.50 -12.72
CA PRO A 113 18.38 4.12 -12.97
C PRO A 113 18.69 3.63 -14.39
N VAL A 114 18.93 2.33 -14.54
CA VAL A 114 19.05 1.68 -15.86
C VAL A 114 17.69 1.73 -16.53
N ASN A 115 17.60 2.46 -17.65
CA ASN A 115 16.34 2.62 -18.36
C ASN A 115 15.97 1.35 -19.14
N LEU A 116 15.07 0.54 -18.56
CA LEU A 116 14.47 -0.62 -19.22
C LEU A 116 13.20 -0.27 -20.01
N TYR A 117 12.90 1.01 -20.22
CA TYR A 117 11.67 1.52 -20.83
C TYR A 117 10.39 1.05 -20.11
N ILE A 118 10.49 0.83 -18.80
CA ILE A 118 9.36 0.48 -17.93
C ILE A 118 8.75 1.78 -17.41
N ASN A 119 7.49 2.02 -17.75
CA ASN A 119 6.77 3.24 -17.36
C ASN A 119 5.50 2.92 -16.58
N GLY A 120 5.19 3.79 -15.60
CA GLY A 120 3.93 3.80 -14.86
C GLY A 120 3.91 2.91 -13.61
N ASP A 121 3.32 3.44 -12.55
CA ASP A 121 3.23 2.76 -11.23
C ASP A 121 2.43 1.46 -11.25
N THR A 122 1.51 1.34 -12.21
CA THR A 122 0.72 0.11 -12.39
C THR A 122 1.62 -1.10 -12.63
N PHE A 123 2.73 -0.93 -13.38
CA PHE A 123 3.70 -2.00 -13.56
C PHE A 123 4.27 -2.45 -12.20
N TYR A 124 4.64 -1.49 -11.36
CA TYR A 124 5.19 -1.78 -10.03
C TYR A 124 4.17 -2.40 -9.08
N TYR A 125 2.88 -2.06 -9.18
CA TYR A 125 1.84 -2.75 -8.44
C TYR A 125 1.75 -4.23 -8.83
N VAL A 126 1.81 -4.53 -10.12
CA VAL A 126 1.82 -5.91 -10.63
C VAL A 126 3.10 -6.62 -10.22
N LEU A 127 4.26 -5.97 -10.34
CA LEU A 127 5.55 -6.49 -9.87
C LEU A 127 5.51 -6.83 -8.38
N TYR A 128 4.99 -5.95 -7.53
CA TYR A 128 4.78 -6.24 -6.12
C TYR A 128 3.81 -7.41 -5.90
N GLY A 129 2.78 -7.55 -6.73
CA GLY A 129 1.89 -8.71 -6.71
C GLY A 129 2.65 -10.01 -6.98
N VAL A 130 3.40 -10.04 -8.08
CA VAL A 130 4.21 -11.20 -8.52
C VAL A 130 5.25 -11.58 -7.47
N LEU A 131 6.02 -10.60 -6.97
CA LEU A 131 7.01 -10.82 -5.92
C LEU A 131 6.37 -11.28 -4.62
N GLY A 132 5.20 -10.76 -4.26
CA GLY A 132 4.44 -11.22 -3.10
C GLY A 132 4.14 -12.71 -3.17
N ARG A 133 3.70 -13.21 -4.33
CA ARG A 133 3.50 -14.64 -4.55
C ARG A 133 4.81 -15.42 -4.49
N ALA A 134 5.84 -14.98 -5.21
CA ALA A 134 7.14 -15.65 -5.27
C ALA A 134 7.76 -15.82 -3.86
N ILE A 135 7.81 -14.75 -3.07
CA ILE A 135 8.32 -14.76 -1.69
C ILE A 135 7.44 -15.62 -0.78
N GLY A 136 6.12 -15.53 -0.95
CA GLY A 136 5.16 -16.28 -0.15
C GLY A 136 5.26 -17.80 -0.34
N THR A 137 5.65 -18.27 -1.53
CA THR A 137 5.89 -19.69 -1.81
C THR A 137 7.32 -20.16 -1.58
N LEU A 138 8.29 -19.23 -1.51
CA LEU A 138 9.69 -19.58 -1.29
C LEU A 138 9.88 -20.19 0.10
N ASP A 139 10.82 -21.11 0.30
CA ASP A 139 11.24 -21.46 1.65
C ASP A 139 12.13 -20.35 2.25
N THR A 140 11.61 -19.68 3.29
CA THR A 140 12.27 -18.56 3.98
C THR A 140 12.66 -18.89 5.41
N ASP A 141 12.52 -20.14 5.86
CA ASP A 141 12.83 -20.55 7.24
C ASP A 141 14.34 -20.78 7.44
N LYS A 142 15.11 -19.73 7.16
CA LYS A 142 16.56 -19.70 7.35
C LYS A 142 16.89 -18.80 8.54
N LYS A 143 17.57 -19.34 9.54
CA LYS A 143 17.89 -18.62 10.79
C LYS A 143 18.59 -17.26 10.58
N TRP A 144 19.43 -17.14 9.55
CA TRP A 144 20.14 -15.90 9.22
C TRP A 144 19.29 -14.88 8.45
N LEU A 145 18.22 -15.33 7.77
CA LEU A 145 17.43 -14.49 6.88
C LEU A 145 16.57 -13.50 7.67
N THR A 146 15.96 -13.96 8.75
CA THR A 146 15.16 -13.10 9.64
C THR A 146 15.95 -11.89 10.18
N PRO A 147 17.11 -12.06 10.85
CA PRO A 147 17.88 -10.91 11.33
C PRO A 147 18.41 -10.04 10.18
N LEU A 148 18.77 -10.63 9.03
CA LEU A 148 19.14 -9.83 7.85
C LEU A 148 17.97 -8.96 7.37
N CYS A 149 16.77 -9.53 7.21
CA CYS A 149 15.60 -8.78 6.80
C CYS A 149 15.25 -7.68 7.81
N ALA A 150 15.40 -7.93 9.12
CA ALA A 150 15.22 -6.91 10.14
C ALA A 150 16.24 -5.77 10.01
N ALA A 151 17.52 -6.09 9.82
CA ALA A 151 18.57 -5.09 9.60
C ALA A 151 18.33 -4.27 8.33
N LEU A 152 17.98 -4.92 7.22
CA LEU A 152 17.67 -4.25 5.95
C LEU A 152 16.42 -3.38 6.05
N PHE A 153 15.38 -3.83 6.75
CA PHE A 153 14.18 -3.04 7.01
C PHE A 153 14.52 -1.77 7.81
N ILE A 154 15.28 -1.90 8.90
CA ILE A 154 15.73 -0.76 9.72
C ILE A 154 16.58 0.20 8.89
N ALA A 155 17.53 -0.32 8.11
CA ALA A 155 18.37 0.50 7.25
C ALA A 155 17.55 1.25 6.19
N ALA A 156 16.58 0.59 5.56
CA ALA A 156 15.71 1.22 4.58
C ALA A 156 14.82 2.30 5.21
N VAL A 157 14.23 2.06 6.38
CA VAL A 157 13.48 3.08 7.14
C VAL A 157 14.37 4.26 7.51
N TRP A 158 15.62 4.01 7.91
CA TRP A 158 16.59 5.07 8.19
C TRP A 158 16.91 5.89 6.95
N VAL A 159 17.13 5.26 5.79
CA VAL A 159 17.35 5.95 4.51
C VAL A 159 16.15 6.81 4.13
N ILE A 160 14.93 6.28 4.23
CA ILE A 160 13.69 7.04 3.96
C ILE A 160 13.62 8.26 4.88
N SER A 161 13.77 8.05 6.19
CA SER A 161 13.71 9.10 7.19
C SER A 161 14.75 10.21 6.96
N ARG A 162 16.02 9.84 6.74
CA ARG A 162 17.10 10.80 6.50
C ARG A 162 17.00 11.49 5.15
N GLY A 163 16.64 10.76 4.10
CA GLY A 163 16.43 11.30 2.76
C GLY A 163 15.29 12.31 2.74
N THR A 164 14.14 11.98 3.31
CA THR A 164 13.00 12.90 3.43
C THR A 164 13.36 14.13 4.26
N LEU A 165 14.09 13.98 5.37
CA LEU A 165 14.55 15.13 6.18
C LEU A 165 15.53 16.03 5.41
N HIS A 166 16.43 15.43 4.64
CA HIS A 166 17.37 16.17 3.81
C HIS A 166 16.64 17.00 2.74
N GLU A 167 15.73 16.37 1.99
CA GLU A 167 14.91 17.06 0.98
C GLU A 167 14.07 18.17 1.60
N LEU A 168 13.43 17.92 2.75
CA LEU A 168 12.63 18.92 3.47
C LEU A 168 13.46 20.16 3.82
N ARG A 169 14.68 19.96 4.33
CA ARG A 169 15.59 21.07 4.68
C ARG A 169 16.12 21.80 3.45
N TRP A 170 16.41 21.07 2.39
CA TRP A 170 16.96 21.62 1.15
C TRP A 170 15.93 22.44 0.38
N ARG A 171 14.72 21.90 0.21
CA ARG A 171 13.63 22.55 -0.53
C ARG A 171 12.84 23.56 0.30
N GLY A 172 12.90 23.45 1.64
CA GLY A 172 12.02 24.20 2.54
C GLY A 172 10.58 23.67 2.56
N ASP A 173 10.31 22.57 1.85
CA ASP A 173 8.99 21.94 1.76
C ASP A 173 9.13 20.42 1.63
N PHE A 174 8.06 19.70 1.95
CA PHE A 174 8.00 18.25 1.94
C PHE A 174 8.06 17.69 0.51
N GLY A 175 9.09 16.88 0.24
CA GLY A 175 9.23 16.12 -1.01
C GLY A 175 8.99 14.63 -0.80
N ASP A 176 8.31 14.00 -1.75
CA ASP A 176 7.92 12.59 -1.66
C ASP A 176 8.92 11.58 -2.21
N THR A 177 9.98 12.06 -2.86
CA THR A 177 11.03 11.26 -3.51
C THR A 177 11.45 10.02 -2.73
N TRP A 178 11.79 10.18 -1.44
CA TRP A 178 12.32 9.08 -0.61
C TRP A 178 11.25 8.19 0.01
N TYR A 179 10.00 8.68 0.12
CA TYR A 179 8.88 7.91 0.69
C TYR A 179 7.92 7.37 -0.38
N LEU A 180 8.17 7.65 -1.67
CA LEU A 180 7.34 7.21 -2.78
C LEU A 180 7.15 5.69 -2.76
N TYR A 181 5.90 5.24 -2.88
CA TYR A 181 5.53 3.84 -2.67
C TYR A 181 6.19 2.85 -3.64
N CYS A 182 6.56 3.30 -4.84
CA CYS A 182 7.30 2.51 -5.83
C CYS A 182 8.81 2.77 -5.79
N GLY A 183 9.30 3.57 -4.85
CA GLY A 183 10.72 3.91 -4.70
C GLY A 183 11.56 2.73 -4.17
N PRO A 184 12.88 2.70 -4.44
CA PRO A 184 13.76 1.60 -4.05
C PRO A 184 13.78 1.30 -2.54
N ALA A 185 13.82 2.33 -1.70
CA ALA A 185 13.87 2.13 -0.25
C ALA A 185 12.55 1.52 0.28
N VAL A 186 11.40 2.00 -0.22
CA VAL A 186 10.08 1.45 0.12
C VAL A 186 9.92 0.02 -0.42
N PHE A 187 10.46 -0.26 -1.61
CA PHE A 187 10.53 -1.62 -2.16
C PHE A 187 11.28 -2.57 -1.22
N VAL A 188 12.46 -2.18 -0.72
CA VAL A 188 13.24 -2.97 0.24
C VAL A 188 12.45 -3.19 1.53
N CYS A 189 11.80 -2.13 2.06
CA CYS A 189 10.92 -2.25 3.23
C CYS A 189 9.81 -3.29 3.00
N ALA A 190 9.13 -3.24 1.85
CA ALA A 190 8.02 -4.12 1.55
C ALA A 190 8.44 -5.60 1.47
N VAL A 191 9.54 -5.90 0.78
CA VAL A 191 10.09 -7.26 0.64
C VAL A 191 10.56 -7.83 1.99
N THR A 192 11.31 -7.03 2.74
CA THR A 192 11.87 -7.45 4.04
C THR A 192 10.77 -7.63 5.07
N LEU A 193 9.82 -6.69 5.16
CA LEU A 193 8.69 -6.77 6.09
C LEU A 193 7.76 -7.95 5.77
N LEU A 194 7.49 -8.23 4.50
CA LEU A 194 6.73 -9.42 4.10
C LEU A 194 7.42 -10.71 4.55
N THR A 195 8.74 -10.79 4.36
CA THR A 195 9.54 -11.96 4.77
C THR A 195 9.53 -12.13 6.28
N LEU A 196 9.69 -11.05 7.04
CA LEU A 196 9.59 -11.05 8.51
C LEU A 196 8.20 -11.50 8.97
N ALA A 197 7.14 -10.90 8.42
CA ALA A 197 5.76 -11.24 8.76
C ALA A 197 5.46 -12.72 8.47
N LYS A 198 5.96 -13.23 7.33
CA LYS A 198 5.83 -14.65 6.99
C LYS A 198 6.58 -15.55 7.98
N ASN A 199 7.79 -15.19 8.38
CA ASN A 199 8.59 -16.01 9.30
C ASN A 199 8.08 -15.97 10.74
N TRP A 200 7.45 -14.88 11.20
CA TRP A 200 7.06 -14.69 12.60
C TRP A 200 5.55 -14.74 12.88
N LEU A 201 4.72 -14.24 11.96
CA LEU A 201 3.27 -14.09 12.18
C LEU A 201 2.45 -15.23 11.54
N ASN A 202 3.06 -16.09 10.72
CA ASN A 202 2.35 -17.14 10.01
C ASN A 202 2.11 -18.42 10.86
N ALA A 203 2.65 -18.49 12.08
CA ALA A 203 2.53 -19.68 12.93
C ALA A 203 1.11 -19.84 13.51
N ARG A 204 0.45 -18.74 13.90
CA ARG A 204 -0.91 -18.76 14.43
C ARG A 204 -1.61 -17.40 14.23
N PRO A 205 -2.94 -17.39 13.99
CA PRO A 205 -3.69 -16.15 13.98
C PRO A 205 -3.70 -15.53 15.38
N LEU A 206 -3.22 -14.30 15.49
CA LEU A 206 -3.25 -13.54 16.75
C LEU A 206 -4.63 -12.91 16.94
N PRO A 207 -5.29 -13.06 18.10
CA PRO A 207 -6.71 -12.73 18.27
C PRO A 207 -7.04 -11.25 18.01
N GLY A 208 -6.19 -10.32 18.46
CA GLY A 208 -6.36 -8.89 18.19
C GLY A 208 -6.20 -8.54 16.71
N ILE A 209 -5.19 -9.10 16.04
CA ILE A 209 -4.96 -8.90 14.60
C ILE A 209 -6.08 -9.53 13.78
N ALA A 210 -6.61 -10.69 14.19
CA ALA A 210 -7.74 -11.33 13.52
C ALA A 210 -9.01 -10.45 13.56
N CYS A 211 -9.23 -9.71 14.66
CA CYS A 211 -10.30 -8.72 14.73
C CYS A 211 -10.11 -7.61 13.68
N ILE A 212 -8.94 -6.98 13.66
CA ILE A 212 -8.60 -5.92 12.72
C ILE A 212 -8.70 -6.42 11.27
N ALA A 213 -8.21 -7.62 10.98
CA ALA A 213 -8.21 -8.22 9.65
C ALA A 213 -9.63 -8.40 9.09
N ARG A 214 -10.59 -8.82 9.92
CA ARG A 214 -12.01 -8.95 9.52
C ARG A 214 -12.65 -7.62 9.10
N HIS A 215 -12.14 -6.50 9.61
CA HIS A 215 -12.64 -5.17 9.32
C HIS A 215 -11.72 -4.38 8.38
N SER A 216 -10.70 -5.01 7.79
CA SER A 216 -9.67 -4.34 6.99
C SER A 216 -10.23 -3.52 5.82
N LEU A 217 -11.28 -3.99 5.15
CA LEU A 217 -11.97 -3.26 4.09
C LEU A 217 -12.62 -1.97 4.61
N GLY A 218 -13.36 -2.08 5.72
CA GLY A 218 -13.94 -0.94 6.43
C GLY A 218 -12.89 0.05 6.91
N ILE A 219 -11.82 -0.45 7.52
CA ILE A 219 -10.69 0.37 7.96
C ILE A 219 -10.13 1.16 6.79
N TYR A 220 -9.82 0.50 5.68
CA TYR A 220 -9.31 1.16 4.50
C TYR A 220 -10.26 2.27 3.97
N GLY A 221 -11.56 2.01 3.91
CA GLY A 221 -12.52 3.00 3.42
C GLY A 221 -12.83 4.17 4.36
N PHE A 222 -12.79 3.97 5.68
CA PHE A 222 -13.19 4.99 6.66
C PHE A 222 -12.02 5.82 7.21
N HIS A 223 -10.85 5.21 7.40
CA HIS A 223 -9.77 5.86 8.16
C HIS A 223 -9.36 7.20 7.58
N ALA A 224 -9.33 7.32 6.25
CA ALA A 224 -8.88 8.53 5.59
C ALA A 224 -9.86 9.71 5.79
N LEU A 225 -11.16 9.43 5.87
CA LEU A 225 -12.19 10.42 6.22
C LEU A 225 -12.07 10.86 7.68
N ILE A 226 -11.78 9.93 8.59
CA ILE A 226 -11.56 10.24 10.01
C ILE A 226 -10.31 11.11 10.19
N VAL A 227 -9.19 10.72 9.56
CA VAL A 227 -7.95 11.51 9.61
C VAL A 227 -8.18 12.90 9.05
N HIS A 228 -8.91 13.02 7.92
CA HIS A 228 -9.26 14.32 7.37
C HIS A 228 -10.12 15.14 8.35
N ALA A 229 -11.14 14.54 8.96
CA ALA A 229 -12.01 15.22 9.92
C ALA A 229 -11.24 15.73 11.15
N LEU A 230 -10.33 14.92 11.70
CA LEU A 230 -9.48 15.30 12.82
C LEU A 230 -8.60 16.51 12.46
N ARG A 231 -7.96 16.48 11.29
CA ARG A 231 -7.10 17.58 10.81
C ARG A 231 -7.91 18.85 10.51
N ALA A 232 -9.03 18.73 9.82
CA ALA A 232 -9.92 19.85 9.50
C ALA A 232 -10.51 20.50 10.76
N SER A 233 -10.62 19.75 11.85
CA SER A 233 -11.09 20.24 13.14
C SER A 233 -9.96 20.70 14.08
N HIS A 234 -8.71 20.75 13.60
CA HIS A 234 -7.52 21.08 14.39
C HIS A 234 -7.33 20.21 15.64
N LEU A 235 -7.77 18.95 15.59
CA LEU A 235 -7.62 17.96 16.66
C LEU A 235 -6.29 17.19 16.55
N GLU A 236 -5.30 17.78 15.90
CA GLU A 236 -3.93 17.26 15.81
C GLU A 236 -3.05 17.79 16.95
N LEU A 237 -2.11 16.97 17.39
CA LEU A 237 -1.18 17.27 18.46
C LEU A 237 0.19 17.64 17.88
N SER A 238 0.22 18.62 16.96
CA SER A 238 1.40 18.93 16.13
C SER A 238 2.65 19.32 16.94
N ARG A 239 2.47 19.78 18.19
CA ARG A 239 3.56 20.05 19.15
C ARG A 239 4.23 18.79 19.71
N TRP A 240 3.55 17.65 19.66
CA TRP A 240 3.99 16.37 20.20
C TRP A 240 3.88 15.26 19.12
N PRO A 241 4.77 15.23 18.12
CA PRO A 241 4.60 14.37 16.94
C PRO A 241 4.43 12.88 17.25
N LEU A 242 5.13 12.36 18.26
CA LEU A 242 4.97 10.95 18.67
C LEU A 242 3.59 10.67 19.28
N LEU A 243 3.08 11.62 20.09
CA LEU A 243 1.76 11.50 20.67
C LEU A 243 0.67 11.67 19.60
N ASP A 244 0.90 12.57 18.63
CA ASP A 244 0.02 12.76 17.48
C ASP A 244 -0.11 11.48 16.66
N ILE A 245 0.99 10.78 16.38
CA ILE A 245 0.96 9.49 15.67
C ILE A 245 0.07 8.50 16.42
N VAL A 246 0.26 8.34 17.74
CA VAL A 246 -0.54 7.42 18.56
C VAL A 246 -2.01 7.83 18.57
N TRP A 247 -2.29 9.12 18.71
CA TRP A 247 -3.63 9.69 18.73
C TRP A 247 -4.37 9.47 17.41
N ILE A 248 -3.82 9.96 16.30
CA ILE A 248 -4.43 9.87 14.96
C ILE A 248 -4.61 8.40 14.57
N PHE A 249 -3.61 7.55 14.82
CA PHE A 249 -3.72 6.12 14.56
C PHE A 249 -4.85 5.48 15.36
N SER A 250 -4.92 5.74 16.67
CA SER A 250 -5.93 5.14 17.54
C SER A 250 -7.34 5.62 17.18
N ALA A 251 -7.52 6.92 16.96
CA ALA A 251 -8.79 7.51 16.57
C ALA A 251 -9.26 6.96 15.21
N ALA A 252 -8.37 6.91 14.22
CA ALA A 252 -8.67 6.38 12.89
C ALA A 252 -9.00 4.88 12.95
N LEU A 253 -8.23 4.08 13.69
CA LEU A 253 -8.46 2.64 13.83
C LEU A 253 -9.77 2.35 14.56
N LEU A 254 -9.97 2.92 15.76
CA LEU A 254 -11.16 2.66 16.57
C LEU A 254 -12.42 3.18 15.89
N GLY A 255 -12.38 4.41 15.35
CA GLY A 255 -13.51 4.97 14.61
C GLY A 255 -13.85 4.13 13.38
N SER A 256 -12.85 3.64 12.65
CA SER A 256 -13.11 2.78 11.49
C SER A 256 -13.62 1.40 11.88
N LEU A 257 -13.16 0.82 13.00
CA LEU A 257 -13.68 -0.45 13.51
C LEU A 257 -15.16 -0.31 13.90
N LEU A 258 -15.53 0.78 14.56
CA LEU A 258 -16.91 1.09 14.92
C LEU A 258 -17.78 1.26 13.67
N LEU A 259 -17.38 2.10 12.73
CA LEU A 259 -18.12 2.34 11.49
C LEU A 259 -18.22 1.06 10.65
N SER A 260 -17.14 0.30 10.54
CA SER A 260 -17.16 -1.01 9.86
C SER A 260 -18.16 -1.96 10.54
N GLY A 261 -18.16 -2.05 11.87
CA GLY A 261 -19.13 -2.84 12.63
C GLY A 261 -20.58 -2.41 12.37
N LEU A 262 -20.84 -1.10 12.25
CA LEU A 262 -22.17 -0.58 11.90
C LEU A 262 -22.58 -0.95 10.48
N VAL A 263 -21.70 -0.79 9.49
CA VAL A 263 -21.99 -1.22 8.11
C VAL A 263 -22.27 -2.72 8.07
N GLN A 264 -21.50 -3.55 8.79
CA GLN A 264 -21.72 -4.99 8.83
C GLN A 264 -23.09 -5.42 9.39
N ARG A 265 -23.72 -4.58 10.22
CA ARG A 265 -25.10 -4.83 10.70
C ARG A 265 -26.14 -4.60 9.61
N ILE A 266 -25.86 -3.70 8.67
CA ILE A 266 -26.76 -3.33 7.57
C ILE A 266 -26.49 -4.22 6.34
N ASP A 267 -25.22 -4.38 6.00
CA ASP A 267 -24.72 -5.21 4.90
C ASP A 267 -24.64 -6.69 5.29
N SER A 268 -25.82 -7.29 5.48
CA SER A 268 -25.96 -8.71 5.83
C SER A 268 -25.29 -9.66 4.83
N ARG A 269 -25.12 -9.23 3.57
CA ARG A 269 -24.50 -10.00 2.49
C ARG A 269 -23.00 -9.78 2.34
N ARG A 270 -22.38 -8.94 3.18
CA ARG A 270 -20.93 -8.65 3.19
C ARG A 270 -20.38 -8.19 1.83
N LEU A 271 -21.18 -7.38 1.12
CA LEU A 271 -20.83 -6.84 -0.19
C LEU A 271 -19.81 -5.70 -0.11
N VAL A 272 -19.87 -4.89 0.94
CA VAL A 272 -19.03 -3.68 1.11
C VAL A 272 -18.38 -3.59 2.49
N SER A 273 -18.62 -4.57 3.36
CA SER A 273 -18.21 -4.59 4.77
C SER A 273 -17.20 -5.68 5.16
#